data_AF-A0A1P8KP97-F1
#
_entry.id   AF-A0A1P8KP97-F1
#
_cell.length_a   1.000
_cell.length_b   1.000
_cell.length_c   1.000
_cell.angle_alpha   90.00
_cell.angle_beta   90.00
_cell.angle_gamma   90.00
#
_symmetry.space_group_name_H-M   'P 1'
#
loop_
_entity.id
_entity.type
_entity.pdbx_description
1 polymer ?
#
loop_
_entity_poly.entity_id
_entity_poly.type
_entity_poly.pdbx_seq_one_letter_code
_entity_poly.pdbx_strand_id
1 'polypeptide(L)'
;MFNQKQTYFTILFLLVFSGCSAINPSKNIEVEAKNIEKAIVKNEIKKETKKTPIKKAVIKKKTQSYKYCNKHRKIMDHASLYIKKEFNKGYFIQKDILGAEAQLFLIESNSQSIFAKNINNALKSYNREYTIAKRNRCNLSKYKTSPINKVKLEIKRLKKEAK
;
A
#
# COMPACT_ATOMS: atom_id res chain seq x y z
N MET A 1 49.56 -33.45 13.90
CA MET A 1 49.04 -32.65 15.02
C MET A 1 47.89 -31.79 14.50
N PHE A 2 46.67 -32.31 14.61
CA PHE A 2 45.44 -31.68 14.14
C PHE A 2 44.94 -30.69 15.20
N ASN A 3 44.69 -29.45 14.78
CA ASN A 3 44.29 -28.35 15.65
C ASN A 3 42.88 -28.57 16.24
N GLN A 4 42.83 -29.15 17.43
CA GLN A 4 41.64 -29.36 18.28
C GLN A 4 40.89 -28.06 18.70
N LYS A 5 41.33 -26.87 18.27
CA LYS A 5 40.76 -25.59 18.73
C LYS A 5 39.63 -25.03 17.87
N GLN A 6 39.32 -25.63 16.71
CA GLN A 6 38.29 -25.11 15.79
C GLN A 6 36.92 -25.81 15.89
N THR A 7 36.82 -26.94 16.58
CA THR A 7 35.58 -27.73 16.70
C THR A 7 34.63 -27.29 17.83
N TYR A 8 35.11 -26.48 18.78
CA TYR A 8 34.30 -26.02 19.91
C TYR A 8 33.50 -24.73 19.63
N PHE A 9 33.84 -24.00 18.58
CA PHE A 9 33.16 -22.74 18.24
C PHE A 9 31.82 -22.94 17.52
N THR A 10 31.62 -24.09 16.88
CA THR A 10 30.42 -24.39 16.08
C THR A 10 29.31 -25.09 16.86
N ILE A 11 29.57 -25.58 18.09
CA ILE A 11 28.56 -26.29 18.90
C ILE A 11 27.82 -25.33 19.87
N LEU A 12 28.39 -24.15 20.17
CA LEU A 12 27.78 -23.20 21.12
C LEU A 12 26.68 -22.30 20.51
N PHE A 13 26.54 -22.26 19.18
CA PHE A 13 25.59 -21.37 18.51
C PHE A 13 24.18 -21.98 18.29
N LEU A 14 23.98 -23.25 18.65
CA LEU A 14 22.72 -23.99 18.39
C LEU A 14 21.72 -24.05 19.56
N LEU A 15 21.98 -23.38 20.70
CA LEU A 15 21.16 -23.51 21.93
C LEU A 15 20.42 -22.25 22.40
N VAL A 16 20.28 -21.19 21.59
CA VAL A 16 19.73 -19.90 22.09
C VAL A 16 18.48 -19.38 21.34
N PHE A 17 17.92 -20.09 20.36
CA PHE A 17 16.72 -19.60 19.65
C PHE A 17 15.60 -20.65 19.44
N SER A 18 15.26 -21.41 20.49
CA SER A 18 13.98 -22.13 20.56
C SER A 18 13.23 -21.73 21.82
N GLY A 19 12.90 -20.43 21.93
CA GLY A 19 11.97 -19.91 22.92
C GLY A 19 10.54 -20.03 22.42
N CYS A 20 9.77 -20.97 22.97
CA CYS A 20 8.33 -21.05 22.83
C CYS A 20 7.67 -19.77 23.36
N SER A 21 6.62 -19.30 22.69
CA SER A 21 5.61 -18.44 23.29
C SER A 21 4.24 -18.93 22.89
N ALA A 22 3.64 -19.73 23.78
CA ALA A 22 2.22 -20.00 23.79
C ALA A 22 1.54 -18.88 24.59
N ILE A 23 0.61 -18.16 23.97
CA ILE A 23 -0.33 -17.29 24.67
C ILE A 23 -1.72 -17.56 24.10
N ASN A 24 -2.49 -18.37 24.84
CA ASN A 24 -3.94 -18.29 24.96
C ASN A 24 -4.22 -18.86 26.36
N PRO A 25 -4.91 -18.13 27.24
CA PRO A 25 -6.38 -18.06 27.19
C PRO A 25 -6.85 -16.61 27.54
N SER A 26 -8.12 -16.19 27.57
CA SER A 26 -9.35 -16.80 28.04
C SER A 26 -10.51 -15.83 27.76
N LYS A 27 -11.63 -16.39 27.32
CA LYS A 27 -13.04 -16.10 27.66
C LYS A 27 -13.53 -14.65 27.88
N ASN A 28 -14.63 -14.39 27.17
CA ASN A 28 -15.89 -13.74 27.59
C ASN A 28 -15.79 -12.39 28.33
N ILE A 29 -16.46 -11.38 27.77
CA ILE A 29 -17.58 -10.70 28.43
C ILE A 29 -18.52 -10.20 27.32
N GLU A 30 -19.61 -10.94 27.17
CA GLU A 30 -20.87 -10.49 26.60
C GLU A 30 -21.56 -9.67 27.70
N VAL A 31 -21.73 -8.36 27.51
CA VAL A 31 -22.63 -7.54 28.34
C VAL A 31 -23.57 -6.80 27.41
N GLU A 32 -24.69 -7.48 27.23
CA GLU A 32 -26.03 -6.95 27.19
C GLU A 32 -26.20 -5.62 27.95
N ALA A 33 -26.63 -4.58 27.23
CA ALA A 33 -27.27 -3.40 27.81
C ALA A 33 -28.53 -3.09 26.99
N LYS A 34 -29.53 -3.97 27.17
CA LYS A 34 -30.94 -3.66 26.93
C LYS A 34 -31.52 -3.00 28.19
N ASN A 35 -32.51 -2.13 27.99
CA ASN A 35 -33.24 -1.31 28.97
C ASN A 35 -32.42 -0.08 29.39
N ILE A 36 -32.84 1.13 29.05
CA ILE A 36 -33.97 1.92 29.60
C ILE A 36 -34.28 2.96 28.48
N GLU A 37 -35.48 3.22 27.97
CA GLU A 37 -36.68 3.68 28.66
C GLU A 37 -37.85 3.67 27.64
N LYS A 38 -38.86 2.82 27.86
CA LYS A 38 -40.19 2.96 27.27
C LYS A 38 -41.11 3.41 28.40
N ALA A 39 -41.45 4.69 28.42
CA ALA A 39 -42.65 5.22 29.07
C ALA A 39 -43.25 6.22 28.05
N ILE A 40 -44.37 5.88 27.40
CA ILE A 40 -45.70 6.39 27.76
C ILE A 40 -45.67 7.93 27.74
N VAL A 41 -46.23 8.60 26.73
CA VAL A 41 -47.65 8.96 26.69
C VAL A 41 -48.09 9.17 25.23
N LYS A 42 -49.12 8.43 24.82
CA LYS A 42 -50.00 8.80 23.71
C LYS A 42 -50.75 10.08 24.11
N ASN A 43 -50.64 11.13 23.30
CA ASN A 43 -51.69 12.14 23.23
C ASN A 43 -51.91 12.55 21.78
N GLU A 44 -53.19 12.57 21.43
CA GLU A 44 -53.77 12.71 20.11
C GLU A 44 -53.97 14.19 19.73
N ILE A 45 -53.72 14.49 18.45
CA ILE A 45 -54.40 15.45 17.55
C ILE A 45 -54.43 16.95 17.96
N LYS A 46 -53.76 17.82 17.19
CA LYS A 46 -54.39 18.79 16.24
C LYS A 46 -53.43 19.87 15.70
N LYS A 47 -53.64 20.14 14.41
CA LYS A 47 -53.56 21.40 13.67
C LYS A 47 -52.24 21.83 13.00
N GLU A 48 -52.41 21.99 11.69
CA GLU A 48 -51.56 22.61 10.70
C GLU A 48 -50.97 23.95 11.15
N THR A 49 -49.68 24.15 10.87
CA THR A 49 -49.15 25.47 10.56
C THR A 49 -47.93 25.35 9.63
N LYS A 50 -48.16 25.79 8.39
CA LYS A 50 -47.23 26.36 7.39
C LYS A 50 -45.74 25.96 7.51
N LYS A 51 -45.31 25.07 6.60
CA LYS A 51 -43.90 24.78 6.29
C LYS A 51 -43.21 26.03 5.72
N THR A 52 -42.48 26.76 6.55
CA THR A 52 -41.40 27.63 6.08
C THR A 52 -40.23 26.74 5.63
N PRO A 53 -39.65 26.93 4.43
CA PRO A 53 -38.50 26.15 3.99
C PRO A 53 -37.28 26.52 4.85
N ILE A 54 -36.97 25.67 5.82
CA ILE A 54 -35.72 25.71 6.57
C ILE A 54 -34.60 25.49 5.55
N LYS A 55 -33.94 26.58 5.15
CA LYS A 55 -32.67 26.52 4.40
C LYS A 55 -31.69 25.76 5.28
N LYS A 56 -31.51 24.46 5.01
CA LYS A 56 -30.44 23.66 5.61
C LYS A 56 -29.13 24.35 5.22
N ALA A 57 -28.56 25.12 6.14
CA ALA A 57 -27.23 25.66 5.99
C ALA A 57 -26.31 24.46 5.80
N VAL A 58 -25.80 24.30 4.57
CA VAL A 58 -24.81 23.28 4.25
C VAL A 58 -23.55 23.69 5.01
N ILE A 59 -23.40 23.16 6.22
CA ILE A 59 -22.18 23.26 6.99
C ILE A 59 -21.13 22.54 6.15
N LYS A 60 -20.37 23.30 5.34
CA LYS A 60 -19.20 22.82 4.62
C LYS A 60 -18.18 22.40 5.68
N LYS A 61 -18.28 21.14 6.12
CA LYS A 61 -17.31 20.51 7.01
C LYS A 61 -15.97 20.67 6.32
N LYS A 62 -15.11 21.58 6.81
CA LYS A 62 -13.73 21.72 6.34
C LYS A 62 -13.10 20.34 6.47
N THR A 63 -12.95 19.65 5.36
CA THR A 63 -12.20 18.41 5.31
C THR A 63 -10.79 18.77 5.71
N GLN A 64 -10.41 18.40 6.94
CA GLN A 64 -9.08 18.64 7.46
C GLN A 64 -8.12 17.91 6.52
N SER A 65 -7.42 18.70 5.70
CA SER A 65 -6.51 18.18 4.70
C SER A 65 -5.37 17.46 5.42
N TYR A 66 -5.19 16.18 5.10
CA TYR A 66 -4.14 15.37 5.69
C TYR A 66 -2.75 15.96 5.40
N LYS A 67 -2.02 16.33 6.45
CA LYS A 67 -0.74 17.10 6.38
C LYS A 67 0.33 16.40 5.54
N TYR A 68 0.34 15.07 5.48
CA TYR A 68 1.41 14.30 4.85
C TYR A 68 1.12 13.89 3.39
N CYS A 69 0.05 14.39 2.76
CA CYS A 69 -0.22 14.09 1.34
C CYS A 69 0.98 14.41 0.43
N ASN A 70 1.67 15.53 0.67
CA ASN A 70 2.85 15.90 -0.10
C ASN A 70 4.01 14.91 0.10
N LYS A 71 4.18 14.39 1.32
CA LYS A 71 5.23 13.41 1.65
C LYS A 71 5.03 12.12 0.86
N HIS A 72 3.82 11.56 0.89
CA HIS A 72 3.50 10.35 0.11
C HIS A 72 3.73 10.56 -1.38
N ARG A 73 3.31 11.71 -1.92
CA ARG A 73 3.53 12.07 -3.33
C ARG A 73 5.00 12.10 -3.71
N LYS A 74 5.86 12.71 -2.88
CA LYS A 74 7.32 12.74 -3.10
C LYS A 74 7.92 11.34 -3.14
N ILE A 75 7.51 10.45 -2.23
CA ILE A 75 8.02 9.07 -2.20
C ILE A 75 7.54 8.30 -3.43
N MET A 76 6.26 8.41 -3.79
CA MET A 76 5.72 7.79 -5.01
C MET A 76 6.40 8.31 -6.28
N ASP A 77 6.66 9.62 -6.37
CA ASP A 77 7.38 10.23 -7.49
C ASP A 77 8.81 9.69 -7.58
N HIS A 78 9.53 9.60 -6.45
CA HIS A 78 10.88 9.05 -6.41
C HIS A 78 10.92 7.58 -6.85
N ALA A 79 10.05 6.74 -6.28
CA ALA A 79 9.97 5.33 -6.66
C ALA A 79 9.61 5.13 -8.14
N SER A 80 8.65 5.93 -8.65
CA SER A 80 8.28 5.89 -10.06
C SER A 80 9.41 6.32 -10.98
N LEU A 81 10.14 7.37 -10.60
CA LEU A 81 11.28 7.89 -11.35
C LEU A 81 12.43 6.88 -11.38
N TYR A 82 12.71 6.23 -10.25
CA TYR A 82 13.71 5.17 -10.17
C TYR A 82 13.41 4.05 -11.17
N ILE A 83 12.21 3.47 -11.10
CA ILE A 83 11.79 2.38 -12.01
C ILE A 83 11.91 2.81 -13.47
N LYS A 84 11.44 4.03 -13.80
CA LYS A 84 11.56 4.57 -15.16
C LYS A 84 13.03 4.69 -15.60
N LYS A 85 13.91 5.20 -14.75
CA LYS A 85 15.32 5.40 -15.07
C LYS A 85 16.05 4.09 -15.31
N GLU A 86 15.81 3.09 -14.47
CA GLU A 86 16.40 1.75 -14.62
C GLU A 86 16.02 1.12 -15.96
N PHE A 87 14.73 1.12 -16.32
CA PHE A 87 14.29 0.59 -17.61
C PHE A 87 14.78 1.41 -18.81
N ASN A 88 14.78 2.74 -18.69
CA ASN A 88 15.30 3.60 -19.75
C ASN A 88 16.78 3.32 -20.04
N LYS A 89 17.61 3.28 -18.99
CA LYS A 89 19.06 3.06 -19.12
C LYS A 89 19.39 1.64 -19.55
N GLY A 90 18.71 0.66 -18.95
CA GLY A 90 18.97 -0.76 -19.21
C GLY A 90 18.51 -1.21 -20.58
N TYR A 91 17.38 -0.68 -21.08
CA TYR A 91 16.70 -1.29 -22.22
C TYR A 91 16.20 -0.29 -23.26
N PHE A 92 15.41 0.71 -22.86
CA PHE A 92 14.67 1.52 -23.84
C PHE A 92 15.56 2.43 -24.69
N ILE A 93 16.64 2.98 -24.13
CA ILE A 93 17.60 3.79 -24.90
C ILE A 93 18.30 2.93 -25.97
N GLN A 94 18.61 1.69 -25.64
CA GLN A 94 19.30 0.75 -26.53
C GLN A 94 18.33 0.01 -27.47
N LYS A 95 17.02 0.29 -27.36
CA LYS A 95 15.95 -0.43 -28.06
C LYS A 95 15.95 -1.95 -27.81
N ASP A 96 16.46 -2.39 -26.66
CA ASP A 96 16.46 -3.79 -26.26
C ASP A 96 15.08 -4.21 -25.72
N ILE A 97 14.14 -4.46 -26.63
CA ILE A 97 12.76 -4.81 -26.29
C ILE A 97 12.70 -6.19 -25.64
N LEU A 98 13.48 -7.16 -26.13
CA LEU A 98 13.50 -8.53 -25.62
C LEU A 98 14.05 -8.57 -24.19
N GLY A 99 15.15 -7.85 -23.92
CA GLY A 99 15.69 -7.71 -22.57
C GLY A 99 14.72 -7.00 -21.62
N ALA A 100 13.99 -5.99 -22.09
CA ALA A 100 12.95 -5.34 -21.29
C ALA A 100 11.80 -6.30 -20.93
N GLU A 101 11.33 -7.12 -21.88
CA GLU A 101 10.30 -8.15 -21.65
C GLU A 101 10.78 -9.21 -20.65
N ALA A 102 12.02 -9.71 -20.81
CA ALA A 102 12.60 -10.69 -19.90
C ALA A 102 12.72 -10.15 -18.46
N GLN A 103 13.13 -8.89 -18.31
CA GLN A 103 13.28 -8.28 -16.98
C GLN A 103 11.94 -7.97 -16.33
N LEU A 104 10.97 -7.52 -17.13
CA LEU A 104 9.59 -7.40 -16.66
C LEU A 104 9.07 -8.75 -16.13
N PHE A 105 9.31 -9.85 -16.84
CA PHE A 105 8.93 -11.19 -16.38
C PHE A 105 9.60 -11.57 -15.05
N LEU A 106 10.89 -11.29 -14.89
CA LEU A 106 11.62 -11.55 -13.63
C LEU A 106 11.07 -10.72 -12.46
N ILE A 107 10.71 -9.46 -12.71
CA ILE A 107 10.08 -8.57 -11.72
C ILE A 107 8.73 -9.15 -11.28
N GLU A 108 7.87 -9.51 -12.22
CA GLU A 108 6.54 -10.08 -11.96
C GLU A 108 6.61 -11.42 -11.21
N SER A 109 7.65 -12.19 -11.50
CA SER A 109 7.92 -13.47 -10.82
C SER A 109 8.59 -13.31 -9.45
N ASN A 110 8.79 -12.07 -8.96
CA ASN A 110 9.51 -11.78 -7.71
C ASN A 110 10.91 -12.44 -7.63
N SER A 111 11.62 -12.46 -8.76
CA SER A 111 12.98 -12.99 -8.84
C SER A 111 13.94 -12.33 -7.82
N GLN A 112 14.90 -13.11 -7.32
CA GLN A 112 15.96 -12.64 -6.43
C GLN A 112 17.11 -11.92 -7.14
N SER A 113 17.05 -11.79 -8.47
CA SER A 113 18.03 -10.98 -9.20
C SER A 113 18.09 -9.55 -8.65
N ILE A 114 19.30 -8.96 -8.64
CA ILE A 114 19.53 -7.63 -8.06
C ILE A 114 18.59 -6.60 -8.70
N PHE A 115 18.44 -6.64 -10.02
CA PHE A 115 17.54 -5.75 -10.75
C PHE A 115 16.08 -5.93 -10.31
N ALA A 116 15.54 -7.16 -10.37
CA ALA A 116 14.16 -7.43 -10.00
C ALA A 116 13.88 -7.07 -8.53
N LYS A 117 14.80 -7.42 -7.61
CA LYS A 117 14.71 -7.09 -6.20
C LYS A 117 14.64 -5.58 -5.96
N ASN A 118 15.48 -4.80 -6.62
CA ASN A 118 15.49 -3.35 -6.47
C ASN A 118 14.20 -2.70 -7.02
N ILE A 119 13.75 -3.14 -8.19
CA ILE A 119 12.49 -2.67 -8.78
C ILE A 119 11.29 -3.06 -7.91
N ASN A 120 11.25 -4.29 -7.40
CA ASN A 120 10.18 -4.76 -6.51
C ASN A 120 10.17 -4.00 -5.18
N ASN A 121 11.33 -3.66 -4.62
CA ASN A 121 11.42 -2.81 -3.43
C ASN A 121 10.88 -1.40 -3.69
N ALA A 122 11.22 -0.80 -4.83
CA ALA A 122 10.68 0.50 -5.24
C ALA A 122 9.16 0.43 -5.46
N LEU A 123 8.67 -0.63 -6.10
CA LEU A 123 7.24 -0.85 -6.34
C LEU A 123 6.47 -1.06 -5.04
N LYS A 124 7.04 -1.81 -4.09
CA LYS A 124 6.48 -2.00 -2.74
C LYS A 124 6.38 -0.67 -1.99
N SER A 125 7.43 0.15 -2.06
CA SER A 125 7.42 1.50 -1.49
C SER A 125 6.32 2.36 -2.13
N TYR A 126 6.24 2.41 -3.46
CA TYR A 126 5.18 3.11 -4.18
C TYR A 126 3.78 2.67 -3.74
N ASN A 127 3.52 1.35 -3.74
CA ASN A 127 2.20 0.80 -3.42
C ASN A 127 1.77 1.07 -1.98
N ARG A 128 2.72 1.00 -1.03
CA ARG A 128 2.49 1.35 0.37
C ARG A 128 2.03 2.80 0.48
N GLU A 129 2.79 3.72 -0.09
CA GLU A 129 2.51 5.16 0.01
C GLU A 129 1.23 5.55 -0.74
N TYR A 130 0.98 4.94 -1.90
CA TYR A 130 -0.27 5.11 -2.65
C TYR A 130 -1.48 4.69 -1.82
N THR A 131 -1.38 3.54 -1.13
CA THR A 131 -2.45 3.03 -0.26
C THR A 131 -2.73 3.98 0.90
N ILE A 132 -1.69 4.47 1.57
CA ILE A 132 -1.84 5.43 2.69
C ILE A 132 -2.45 6.73 2.18
N ALA A 133 -1.96 7.28 1.07
CA ALA A 133 -2.47 8.50 0.47
C ALA A 133 -3.95 8.37 0.03
N LYS A 134 -4.32 7.21 -0.54
CA LYS A 134 -5.70 6.91 -0.96
C LYS A 134 -6.65 6.86 0.23
N ARG A 135 -6.27 6.16 1.31
CA ARG A 135 -7.05 6.09 2.56
C ARG A 135 -7.26 7.48 3.18
N ASN A 136 -6.26 8.35 3.08
CA ASN A 136 -6.31 9.73 3.58
C ASN A 136 -6.88 10.75 2.58
N ARG A 137 -7.54 10.29 1.51
CA ARG A 137 -8.21 11.13 0.49
C ARG A 137 -7.29 12.19 -0.13
N CYS A 138 -5.99 11.89 -0.27
CA CYS A 138 -5.08 12.75 -1.00
C CYS A 138 -5.45 12.79 -2.50
N ASN A 139 -5.12 13.88 -3.19
CA ASN A 139 -5.26 13.95 -4.64
C ASN A 139 -4.24 13.01 -5.33
N LEU A 140 -4.76 11.98 -5.99
CA LEU A 140 -3.98 10.96 -6.69
C LEU A 140 -4.13 10.98 -8.22
N SER A 141 -4.65 12.07 -8.79
CA SER A 141 -4.89 12.20 -10.24
C SER A 141 -3.68 11.90 -11.13
N LYS A 142 -2.46 12.25 -10.69
CA LYS A 142 -1.18 11.97 -11.38
C LYS A 142 -0.77 10.48 -11.34
N TYR A 143 -1.33 9.70 -10.42
CA TYR A 143 -0.88 8.35 -10.06
C TYR A 143 -1.85 7.25 -10.54
N LYS A 144 -2.72 7.56 -11.52
CA LYS A 144 -3.70 6.62 -12.08
C LYS A 144 -3.09 5.32 -12.61
N THR A 145 -1.89 5.41 -13.19
CA THR A 145 -1.16 4.26 -13.73
C THR A 145 0.07 3.98 -12.87
N SER A 146 0.20 2.74 -12.39
CA SER A 146 1.37 2.28 -11.64
C SER A 146 2.64 2.39 -12.49
N PRO A 147 3.83 2.57 -11.87
CA PRO A 147 5.08 2.69 -12.60
C PRO A 147 5.37 1.44 -13.45
N ILE A 148 5.05 0.24 -12.96
CA ILE A 148 5.24 -1.00 -13.74
C ILE A 148 4.28 -1.09 -14.94
N ASN A 149 3.05 -0.59 -14.83
CA ASN A 149 2.13 -0.55 -15.97
C ASN A 149 2.60 0.46 -17.02
N LYS A 150 3.27 1.54 -16.63
CA LYS A 150 3.90 2.46 -17.60
C LYS A 150 5.02 1.77 -18.39
N VAL A 151 5.84 0.95 -17.72
CA VAL A 151 6.86 0.11 -18.37
C VAL A 151 6.22 -0.84 -19.38
N LYS A 152 5.15 -1.55 -19.00
CA LYS A 152 4.40 -2.45 -19.90
C LYS A 152 3.88 -1.74 -21.16
N LEU A 153 3.28 -0.57 -20.97
CA LEU A 153 2.75 0.22 -22.08
C LEU A 153 3.87 0.67 -23.02
N GLU A 154 5.03 1.05 -22.47
CA GLU A 154 6.18 1.46 -23.25
C GLU A 154 6.78 0.30 -24.06
N ILE A 155 6.96 -0.88 -23.45
CA ILE A 155 7.37 -2.10 -24.17
C ILE A 155 6.41 -2.39 -25.33
N LYS A 156 5.09 -2.32 -25.06
CA LYS A 156 4.07 -2.54 -26.09
C LYS A 156 4.15 -1.51 -27.23
N ARG A 157 4.47 -0.25 -26.92
CA ARG A 157 4.66 0.82 -27.91
C ARG A 157 5.88 0.51 -28.79
N LEU A 158 7.04 0.26 -28.17
CA LEU A 158 8.29 -0.04 -28.88
C LEU A 158 8.18 -1.29 -29.75
N LYS A 159 7.49 -2.33 -29.27
CA LYS A 159 7.23 -3.57 -30.04
C LYS A 159 6.40 -3.34 -31.30
N LYS A 160 5.51 -2.33 -31.29
CA LYS A 160 4.73 -1.95 -32.48
C LYS A 160 5.57 -1.14 -33.46
N GLU A 161 6.49 -0.32 -32.97
CA GLU A 161 7.39 0.50 -33.80
C GLU A 161 8.51 -0.31 -34.46
N ALA A 162 8.85 -1.47 -33.91
CA ALA A 162 9.84 -2.39 -34.45
C ALA A 162 9.28 -3.38 -35.50
N LYS A 163 7.96 -3.37 -35.75
CA LYS A 163 7.29 -4.19 -36.77
C LYS A 163 7.03 -3.34 -38.01
#